data_AF-A0A7S1Q840-F1
#
_entry.id   AF-A0A7S1Q840-F1
#
_cell.length_a   1.000
_cell.length_b   1.000
_cell.length_c   1.000
_cell.angle_alpha   90.00
_cell.angle_beta   90.00
_cell.angle_gamma   90.00
#
_symmetry.space_group_name_H-M   'P 1'
#
loop_
_entity.id
_entity.type
_entity.pdbx_description
1 polymer ?
#
loop_
_entity_poly.entity_id
_entity_poly.type
_entity_poly.pdbx_seq_one_letter_code
_entity_poly.pdbx_strand_id
1 'polypeptide(L)'
;MGVFHAAAGALFAIGWFLFADGAAEAKKDDATKYEFVECLPGILCMVAMLMMLAVSMDSIGGNDGGDDMFGGGNVDQDHVTRHKVLFFFAAMVFLSGLTVAVWLQAAKYKGSDNWWPGVALTLQALAFMGSSFCIGAAKLVKPRNDDGMPF
;
A
#
# COMPACT_ATOMS: atom_id res chain seq x y z
N MET A 1 20.87 5.43 0.74
CA MET A 1 19.58 5.22 0.03
C MET A 1 19.19 3.75 -0.20
N GLY A 2 20.08 2.74 -0.04
CA GLY A 2 19.78 1.35 -0.43
C GLY A 2 18.86 0.54 0.50
N VAL A 3 18.90 0.75 1.81
CA VAL A 3 18.24 -0.16 2.78
C VAL A 3 16.71 -0.09 2.70
N PHE A 4 16.11 1.10 2.58
CA PHE A 4 14.66 1.25 2.50
C PHE A 4 14.07 0.69 1.18
N HIS A 5 14.79 0.86 0.07
CA HIS A 5 14.39 0.27 -1.22
C HIS A 5 14.50 -1.25 -1.21
N ALA A 6 15.58 -1.79 -0.62
CA ALA A 6 15.74 -3.23 -0.44
C ALA A 6 14.66 -3.82 0.48
N ALA A 7 14.34 -3.14 1.59
CA ALA A 7 13.26 -3.53 2.49
C ALA A 7 11.90 -3.49 1.79
N ALA A 8 11.62 -2.45 1.00
CA ALA A 8 10.39 -2.36 0.21
C ALA A 8 10.26 -3.51 -0.80
N GLY A 9 11.34 -3.81 -1.53
CA GLY A 9 11.37 -4.94 -2.47
C GLY A 9 11.21 -6.30 -1.78
N ALA A 10 11.84 -6.49 -0.61
CA ALA A 10 11.68 -7.70 0.18
C ALA A 10 10.24 -7.88 0.66
N LEU A 11 9.62 -6.83 1.21
CA LEU A 11 8.22 -6.86 1.65
C LEU A 11 7.25 -7.12 0.48
N PHE A 12 7.55 -6.57 -0.69
CA PHE A 12 6.77 -6.84 -1.90
C PHE A 12 6.87 -8.32 -2.31
N ALA A 13 8.08 -8.88 -2.32
CA ALA A 13 8.29 -10.29 -2.63
C ALA A 13 7.61 -11.21 -1.60
N ILE A 14 7.70 -10.87 -0.30
CA ILE A 14 7.01 -11.58 0.78
C ILE A 14 5.49 -11.56 0.58
N GLY A 15 4.92 -10.43 0.17
CA GLY A 15 3.48 -10.32 -0.13
C GLY A 15 3.03 -11.30 -1.22
N TRP A 16 3.79 -11.41 -2.31
CA TRP A 16 3.50 -12.37 -3.38
C TRP A 16 3.76 -13.83 -2.98
N PHE A 17 4.78 -14.07 -2.16
CA PHE A 17 5.04 -15.40 -1.61
C PHE A 17 3.88 -15.87 -0.73
N LEU A 18 3.40 -15.01 0.18
CA LEU A 18 2.24 -15.31 1.04
C LEU A 18 0.98 -15.60 0.23
N PHE A 19 0.77 -14.87 -0.86
CA PHE A 19 -0.33 -15.15 -1.79
C PHE A 19 -0.22 -16.56 -2.41
N ALA A 20 0.95 -16.89 -2.94
CA ALA A 20 1.18 -18.20 -3.56
C ALA A 20 1.06 -19.35 -2.54
N ASP A 21 1.57 -19.16 -1.33
CA ASP A 21 1.52 -20.11 -0.24
C ASP A 21 0.08 -20.33 0.25
N GLY A 22 -0.67 -19.24 0.48
CA GLY A 22 -2.09 -19.31 0.83
C GLY A 22 -2.94 -19.99 -0.25
N ALA A 23 -2.67 -19.71 -1.53
CA ALA A 23 -3.34 -20.37 -2.65
C ALA A 23 -3.00 -21.86 -2.76
N ALA A 24 -1.75 -22.23 -2.49
CA ALA A 24 -1.32 -23.64 -2.47
C ALA A 24 -1.98 -24.42 -1.33
N GLU A 25 -2.11 -23.81 -0.15
CA GLU A 25 -2.81 -24.41 1.00
C GLU A 25 -4.32 -24.52 0.78
N ALA A 26 -4.97 -23.50 0.20
CA ALA A 26 -6.38 -23.57 -0.15
C ALA A 26 -6.68 -24.69 -1.17
N LYS A 27 -5.74 -24.99 -2.07
CA LYS A 27 -5.89 -26.07 -3.05
C LYS A 27 -5.83 -27.47 -2.42
N LYS A 28 -5.21 -27.64 -1.25
CA LYS A 28 -5.16 -28.94 -0.55
C LYS A 28 -6.51 -29.32 0.07
N ASP A 29 -7.38 -28.33 0.27
CA ASP A 29 -8.65 -28.50 0.94
C ASP A 29 -9.79 -28.27 -0.08
N ASP A 30 -10.36 -29.34 -0.63
CA ASP A 30 -11.39 -29.29 -1.68
C ASP A 30 -12.65 -28.52 -1.24
N ALA A 31 -12.86 -28.37 0.06
CA ALA A 31 -13.94 -27.59 0.65
C ALA A 31 -13.79 -26.07 0.44
N THR A 32 -12.55 -25.58 0.30
CA THR A 32 -12.24 -24.14 0.31
C THR A 32 -11.66 -23.70 -1.02
N LYS A 33 -12.51 -23.63 -2.04
CA LYS A 33 -12.08 -23.21 -3.39
C LYS A 33 -11.60 -21.76 -3.37
N TYR A 34 -10.39 -21.56 -3.87
CA TYR A 34 -9.81 -20.26 -4.13
C TYR A 34 -10.48 -19.64 -5.36
N GLU A 35 -11.24 -18.57 -5.17
CA GLU A 35 -11.95 -17.86 -6.24
C GLU A 35 -11.23 -16.54 -6.59
N PHE A 36 -11.77 -15.81 -7.54
CA PHE A 36 -11.22 -14.50 -7.91
C PHE A 36 -11.32 -13.48 -6.76
N VAL A 37 -12.23 -13.68 -5.82
CA VAL A 37 -12.46 -12.76 -4.69
C VAL A 37 -11.24 -12.71 -3.77
N GLU A 38 -10.52 -13.81 -3.61
CA GLU A 38 -9.29 -13.91 -2.83
C GLU A 38 -8.11 -13.16 -3.47
N CYS A 39 -8.19 -12.85 -4.76
CA CYS A 39 -7.21 -11.99 -5.43
C CYS A 39 -7.47 -10.49 -5.17
N LEU A 40 -8.68 -10.09 -4.77
CA LEU A 40 -9.06 -8.68 -4.60
C LEU A 40 -8.19 -7.92 -3.60
N PRO A 41 -7.85 -8.44 -2.41
CA PRO A 41 -6.98 -7.74 -1.47
C PRO A 41 -5.63 -7.38 -2.10
N GLY A 42 -5.03 -8.35 -2.80
CA GLY A 42 -3.76 -8.16 -3.49
C GLY A 42 -3.85 -7.09 -4.58
N ILE A 43 -4.88 -7.15 -5.42
CA ILE A 43 -5.10 -6.17 -6.51
C ILE A 43 -5.32 -4.76 -5.94
N LEU A 44 -6.18 -4.62 -4.92
CA LEU A 44 -6.46 -3.33 -4.29
C LEU A 44 -5.19 -2.73 -3.67
N CYS A 45 -4.42 -3.53 -2.93
CA CYS A 45 -3.17 -3.09 -2.34
C CYS A 45 -2.10 -2.74 -3.40
N MET A 46 -2.06 -3.47 -4.53
CA MET A 46 -1.17 -3.16 -5.65
C MET A 46 -1.52 -1.83 -6.31
N VAL A 47 -2.80 -1.59 -6.58
CA VAL A 47 -3.28 -0.32 -7.13
C VAL A 47 -2.95 0.82 -6.18
N ALA A 48 -3.23 0.66 -4.89
CA ALA A 48 -2.90 1.66 -3.88
C ALA A 48 -1.39 1.94 -3.79
N MET A 49 -0.55 0.91 -3.89
CA MET A 49 0.91 1.07 -3.91
C MET A 49 1.38 1.86 -5.14
N LEU A 50 0.82 1.59 -6.33
CA LEU A 50 1.13 2.35 -7.54
C LEU A 50 0.71 3.82 -7.42
N MET A 51 -0.44 4.08 -6.80
CA MET A 51 -0.89 5.45 -6.52
C MET A 51 0.08 6.16 -5.56
N MET A 52 0.55 5.49 -4.50
CA MET A 52 1.56 6.03 -3.58
C MET A 52 2.92 6.25 -4.23
N LEU A 53 3.28 5.45 -5.23
CA LEU A 53 4.49 5.65 -6.02
C LEU A 53 4.43 6.94 -6.84
N ALA A 54 3.25 7.26 -7.39
CA ALA A 54 3.01 8.48 -8.16
C ALA A 54 2.96 9.76 -7.31
N VAL A 55 2.74 9.64 -6.00
CA VAL A 55 2.73 10.78 -5.07
C VAL A 55 4.16 11.25 -4.75
N SER A 56 4.42 12.54 -4.94
CA SER A 56 5.62 13.22 -4.44
C SER A 56 5.44 13.59 -2.96
N MET A 57 6.28 13.05 -2.08
CA MET A 57 6.20 13.33 -0.64
C MET A 57 6.53 14.80 -0.30
N ASP A 58 7.33 15.46 -1.14
CA ASP A 58 7.69 16.87 -0.97
C ASP A 58 6.46 17.79 -1.06
N SER A 59 5.48 17.43 -1.89
CA SER A 59 4.21 18.16 -2.04
C SER A 59 3.26 18.01 -0.85
N ILE A 60 3.49 17.04 0.05
CA ILE A 60 2.63 16.79 1.21
C ILE A 60 3.13 17.52 2.45
N GLY A 61 4.46 17.69 2.58
CA GLY A 61 5.11 18.21 3.79
C GLY A 61 4.95 19.71 4.07
N GLY A 62 4.37 20.49 3.15
CA GLY A 62 4.05 21.91 3.41
C GLY A 62 5.26 22.83 3.61
N ASN A 63 6.43 22.47 3.06
CA ASN A 63 7.64 23.31 3.18
C ASN A 63 7.60 24.59 2.32
N ASP A 64 6.57 24.75 1.48
CA ASP A 64 6.29 25.99 0.77
C ASP A 64 5.23 26.75 1.59
N GLY A 65 5.66 27.80 2.30
CA GLY A 65 4.90 28.55 3.30
C GLY A 65 3.60 29.19 2.81
N GLY A 66 2.54 28.38 2.70
CA GLY A 66 1.19 28.80 2.39
C GLY A 66 0.20 27.93 3.15
N ASP A 67 -0.25 28.45 4.29
CA ASP A 67 -1.05 27.80 5.32
C ASP A 67 -2.52 27.59 4.93
N ASP A 68 -2.80 27.15 3.70
CA ASP A 68 -4.16 26.99 3.20
C ASP A 68 -4.48 25.51 2.93
N MET A 69 -5.06 24.85 3.93
CA MET A 69 -5.47 23.45 3.85
C MET A 69 -6.54 23.18 2.75
N PHE A 70 -7.30 24.20 2.34
CA PHE A 70 -8.36 24.12 1.32
C PHE A 70 -8.63 25.47 0.60
N GLY A 71 -7.63 26.37 0.52
CA GLY A 71 -7.79 27.69 -0.08
C GLY A 71 -7.58 27.70 -1.59
N GLY A 72 -8.64 27.94 -2.36
CA GLY A 72 -8.56 28.13 -3.81
C GLY A 72 -7.99 29.50 -4.16
N GLY A 73 -7.00 29.56 -5.05
CA GLY A 73 -6.54 30.84 -5.58
C GLY A 73 -5.39 30.83 -6.58
N ASN A 74 -4.41 29.91 -6.49
CA ASN A 74 -3.24 29.94 -7.37
C ASN A 74 -2.98 28.64 -8.13
N VAL A 75 -2.61 28.74 -9.40
CA VAL A 75 -2.42 27.64 -10.36
C VAL A 75 -1.37 26.61 -9.90
N ASP A 76 -0.43 27.00 -9.04
CA ASP A 76 0.57 26.10 -8.44
C ASP A 76 0.03 25.30 -7.23
N GLN A 77 -1.01 25.80 -6.53
CA GLN A 77 -1.66 25.07 -5.42
C GLN A 77 -2.52 23.89 -5.91
N ASP A 78 -2.98 23.92 -7.17
CA ASP A 78 -3.73 22.82 -7.77
C ASP A 78 -2.92 21.53 -7.81
N HIS A 79 -1.62 21.62 -8.10
CA HIS A 79 -0.73 20.47 -8.12
C HIS A 79 -0.56 19.87 -6.73
N VAL A 80 -0.31 20.71 -5.72
CA VAL A 80 -0.17 20.29 -4.30
C VAL A 80 -1.44 19.62 -3.78
N THR A 81 -2.61 20.20 -4.09
CA THR A 81 -3.92 19.67 -3.69
C THR A 81 -4.19 18.31 -4.31
N ARG A 82 -3.86 18.13 -5.60
CA ARG A 82 -4.01 16.83 -6.29
C ARG A 82 -3.18 15.72 -5.66
N HIS A 83 -1.95 15.99 -5.25
CA HIS A 83 -1.08 14.99 -4.61
C HIS A 83 -1.59 14.57 -3.23
N LYS A 84 -2.10 15.53 -2.44
CA LYS A 84 -2.73 15.25 -1.13
C LYS A 84 -4.01 14.42 -1.28
N VAL A 85 -4.87 14.76 -2.25
CA VAL A 85 -6.08 13.99 -2.56
C VAL A 85 -5.72 12.58 -3.04
N LEU A 86 -4.72 12.44 -3.91
CA LEU A 86 -4.27 11.14 -4.41
C LEU A 86 -3.70 10.26 -3.30
N PHE A 87 -2.94 10.84 -2.37
CA PHE A 87 -2.44 10.16 -1.18
C PHE A 87 -3.58 9.67 -0.29
N PHE A 88 -4.56 10.53 0.01
CA PHE A 88 -5.70 10.16 0.82
C PHE A 88 -6.52 9.04 0.15
N PHE A 89 -6.73 9.15 -1.16
CA PHE A 89 -7.42 8.12 -1.92
C PHE A 89 -6.64 6.79 -1.90
N ALA A 90 -5.33 6.81 -2.09
CA ALA A 90 -4.49 5.62 -1.99
C ALA A 90 -4.58 4.97 -0.60
N ALA A 91 -4.58 5.78 0.47
CA ALA A 91 -4.78 5.29 1.84
C ALA A 91 -6.16 4.64 2.02
N MET A 92 -7.23 5.21 1.45
CA MET A 92 -8.56 4.59 1.46
C MET A 92 -8.59 3.26 0.70
N VAL A 93 -7.92 3.18 -0.45
CA VAL A 93 -7.83 1.91 -1.21
C VAL A 93 -7.05 0.86 -0.42
N PHE A 94 -5.96 1.23 0.29
CA PHE A 94 -5.27 0.31 1.20
C PHE A 94 -6.18 -0.23 2.31
N LEU A 95 -6.92 0.66 2.99
CA LEU A 95 -7.86 0.27 4.04
C LEU A 95 -8.97 -0.63 3.49
N SER A 96 -9.43 -0.38 2.26
CA SER A 96 -10.41 -1.25 1.60
C SER A 96 -9.85 -2.65 1.34
N GLY A 97 -8.61 -2.75 0.84
CA GLY A 97 -7.94 -4.04 0.62
C GLY A 97 -7.74 -4.83 1.91
N LEU A 98 -7.34 -4.15 2.99
CA LEU A 98 -7.21 -4.76 4.31
C LEU A 98 -8.56 -5.22 4.86
N THR A 99 -9.61 -4.41 4.70
CA THR A 99 -10.96 -4.75 5.15
C THR A 99 -11.50 -5.97 4.41
N VAL A 100 -11.28 -6.05 3.09
CA VAL A 100 -11.65 -7.23 2.29
C VAL A 100 -10.86 -8.46 2.73
N ALA A 101 -9.57 -8.35 3.03
CA ALA A 101 -8.77 -9.47 3.55
C ALA A 101 -9.31 -10.00 4.90
N VAL A 102 -9.56 -9.10 5.85
CA VAL A 102 -10.11 -9.45 7.16
C VAL A 102 -11.52 -10.03 7.05
N TRP A 103 -12.35 -9.47 6.16
CA TRP A 103 -13.67 -9.99 5.89
C TRP A 103 -13.63 -11.40 5.30
N LEU A 104 -12.76 -11.65 4.31
CA LEU A 104 -12.56 -12.99 3.73
C LEU A 104 -12.10 -14.00 4.79
N GLN A 105 -11.16 -13.61 5.64
CA GLN A 105 -10.72 -14.42 6.77
C GLN A 105 -11.88 -14.77 7.71
N ALA A 106 -12.74 -13.80 8.04
CA ALA A 106 -13.87 -14.00 8.94
C ALA A 106 -15.07 -14.74 8.30
N ALA A 107 -15.27 -14.61 6.98
CA ALA A 107 -16.43 -15.12 6.27
C ALA A 107 -16.20 -16.53 5.68
N LYS A 108 -15.03 -16.78 5.09
CA LYS A 108 -14.70 -18.07 4.44
C LYS A 108 -13.88 -19.01 5.33
N TYR A 109 -12.96 -18.47 6.13
CA TYR A 109 -11.98 -19.28 6.86
C TYR A 109 -12.26 -19.40 8.37
N LYS A 110 -13.40 -18.86 8.82
CA LYS A 110 -13.81 -18.97 10.23
C LYS A 110 -14.40 -20.35 10.49
N GLY A 111 -13.65 -21.17 11.24
CA GLY A 111 -14.08 -22.52 11.62
C GLY A 111 -13.74 -23.61 10.59
N SER A 112 -12.99 -23.28 9.54
CA SER A 112 -12.32 -24.27 8.70
C SER A 112 -11.10 -24.82 9.42
N ASP A 113 -10.81 -26.11 9.25
CA ASP A 113 -9.59 -26.73 9.78
C ASP A 113 -8.32 -26.05 9.21
N ASN A 114 -8.42 -25.50 7.99
CA ASN A 114 -7.36 -24.73 7.36
C ASN A 114 -7.65 -23.21 7.34
N TRP A 115 -7.29 -22.51 8.42
CA TRP A 115 -7.44 -21.05 8.55
C TRP A 115 -6.29 -20.25 7.91
N TRP A 116 -5.21 -20.93 7.49
CA TRP A 116 -3.98 -20.31 6.98
C TRP A 116 -4.16 -19.42 5.75
N PRO A 117 -4.95 -19.79 4.71
CA PRO A 117 -5.09 -18.96 3.52
C PRO A 117 -5.69 -17.58 3.83
N GLY A 118 -6.62 -17.50 4.78
CA GLY A 118 -7.18 -16.23 5.26
C GLY A 118 -6.13 -15.35 5.95
N VAL A 119 -5.26 -15.95 6.76
CA VAL A 119 -4.15 -15.22 7.42
C VAL A 119 -3.12 -14.74 6.40
N ALA A 120 -2.78 -15.58 5.43
CA ALA A 120 -1.82 -15.25 4.39
C ALA A 120 -2.28 -14.03 3.57
N LEU A 121 -3.57 -13.92 3.25
CA LEU A 121 -4.16 -12.74 2.60
C LEU A 121 -4.05 -11.47 3.44
N THR A 122 -4.31 -11.56 4.74
CA THR A 122 -4.16 -10.42 5.66
C THR A 122 -2.70 -9.99 5.78
N LEU A 123 -1.78 -10.95 5.90
CA LEU A 123 -0.33 -10.68 5.93
C LEU A 123 0.18 -10.10 4.60
N GLN A 124 -0.34 -10.54 3.46
CA GLN A 124 -0.04 -9.96 2.15
C GLN A 124 -0.42 -8.47 2.09
N ALA A 125 -1.63 -8.12 2.54
CA ALA A 125 -2.08 -6.73 2.56
C ALA A 125 -1.17 -5.85 3.45
N LEU A 126 -0.79 -6.37 4.62
CA LEU A 126 0.15 -5.71 5.53
C LEU A 126 1.55 -5.55 4.92
N ALA A 127 2.04 -6.57 4.21
CA ALA A 127 3.34 -6.53 3.54
C ALA A 127 3.37 -5.47 2.43
N PHE A 128 2.31 -5.34 1.63
CA PHE A 128 2.22 -4.29 0.61
C PHE A 128 2.07 -2.88 1.19
N MET A 129 1.33 -2.74 2.30
CA MET A 129 1.26 -1.48 3.03
C MET A 129 2.62 -1.09 3.63
N GLY A 130 3.33 -2.06 4.21
CA GLY A 130 4.69 -1.86 4.73
C GLY A 130 5.70 -1.51 3.63
N SER A 131 5.63 -2.16 2.48
CA SER A 131 6.46 -1.84 1.32
C SER A 131 6.25 -0.39 0.86
N SER A 132 4.99 0.04 0.76
CA SER A 132 4.62 1.41 0.39
C SER A 132 5.13 2.43 1.41
N PHE A 133 5.07 2.10 2.70
CA PHE A 133 5.61 2.94 3.77
C PHE A 133 7.14 3.07 3.67
N CYS A 134 7.87 1.97 3.42
CA CYS A 134 9.32 2.01 3.22
C CYS A 134 9.72 2.89 2.03
N ILE A 135 8.96 2.84 0.94
CA ILE A 135 9.19 3.71 -0.24
C ILE A 135 8.93 5.18 0.12
N GLY A 136 7.85 5.46 0.85
CA GLY A 136 7.54 6.80 1.36
C GLY A 136 8.64 7.35 2.26
N ALA A 137 9.12 6.55 3.21
CA ALA A 137 10.23 6.89 4.10
C ALA A 137 11.53 7.12 3.32
N ALA A 138 11.81 6.32 2.29
CA ALA A 138 12.98 6.53 1.43
C ALA A 138 12.95 7.88 0.70
N LYS A 139 11.77 8.33 0.26
CA LYS A 139 11.59 9.65 -0.38
C LYS A 139 11.84 10.79 0.61
N LEU A 140 11.46 10.65 1.87
CA LEU A 140 11.65 11.66 2.92
C LEU A 140 13.11 11.77 3.41
N VAL A 141 13.90 10.70 3.32
CA VAL A 141 15.31 10.66 3.77
C VAL A 141 16.29 11.20 2.70
N LYS A 142 15.80 11.68 1.55
CA LYS A 142 16.66 12.25 0.51
C LYS A 142 17.49 13.40 1.13
N PRO A 143 18.84 13.34 1.11
CA PRO A 143 19.66 14.34 1.75
C PRO A 143 19.43 15.68 1.04
N ARG A 144 19.07 16.69 1.84
CA ARG A 144 19.08 18.09 1.43
C ARG A 144 20.52 18.39 1.03
N ASN A 145 20.80 18.50 -0.27
CA ASN A 145 22.12 18.91 -0.72
C ASN A 145 22.33 20.34 -0.21
N ASP A 146 23.48 20.61 0.42
CA ASP A 146 23.79 21.89 1.08
C ASP A 146 23.88 23.10 0.11
N ASP A 147 23.54 22.90 -1.17
CA ASP A 147 23.68 23.90 -2.25
C ASP A 147 22.37 24.57 -2.67
N GLY A 148 21.25 24.32 -1.98
CA GLY A 148 20.05 25.17 -2.09
C GLY A 148 19.36 25.25 -3.47
N MET A 149 19.62 24.34 -4.42
CA MET A 149 18.91 24.30 -5.69
C MET A 149 18.23 22.94 -5.96
N PRO A 150 16.93 22.91 -6.28
CA PRO A 150 16.22 21.70 -6.69
C PRO A 150 16.54 21.36 -8.16
N PHE A 151 16.81 20.09 -8.42
CA PHE A 151 16.65 19.48 -9.74
C PHE A 151 15.34 18.69 -9.77
#